data_AF-A0A6B1AXI5-F1
#
_entry.id   AF-A0A6B1AXI5-F1
#
_cell.length_a   1.000
_cell.length_b   1.000
_cell.length_c   1.000
_cell.angle_alpha   90.00
_cell.angle_beta   90.00
_cell.angle_gamma   90.00
#
_symmetry.space_group_name_H-M   'P 1'
#
loop_
_entity.id
_entity.type
_entity.pdbx_description
1 polymer ?
#
loop_
_entity_poly.entity_id
_entity_poly.type
_entity_poly.pdbx_seq_one_letter_code
_entity_poly.pdbx_strand_id
1 'polypeptide(L)'
;MIRLGSLAGYPFEGPRILGGWTPPSQAAVYAIMYRADPDRKPHDFAVIDVDHADDLREARLPFSHPRARCWERRAGDKWALHIATYEVPGGTAAHREQIVRELIAVYQPGCAPEQYDQSWEDEWIGSYEAPTTAPLTTSRERPEGTNNPRTG
;
A
#
# COMPACT_ATOMS: atom_id res chain seq x y z
N MET A 1 -6.86 -4.71 -6.71
CA MET A 1 -7.84 -5.82 -6.70
C MET A 1 -7.11 -7.05 -6.19
N ILE A 2 -7.63 -7.70 -5.16
CA ILE A 2 -6.95 -8.77 -4.41
C ILE A 2 -7.59 -10.12 -4.73
N ARG A 3 -6.77 -11.16 -4.90
CA ARG A 3 -7.25 -12.56 -4.91
C ARG A 3 -7.28 -13.07 -3.47
N LEU A 4 -8.39 -13.70 -3.06
CA LEU A 4 -8.56 -14.30 -1.74
C LEU A 4 -7.31 -15.12 -1.34
N GLY A 5 -6.78 -14.83 -0.14
CA GLY A 5 -5.67 -15.57 0.46
C GLY A 5 -4.26 -14.99 0.25
N SER A 6 -4.08 -13.94 -0.57
CA SER A 6 -2.78 -13.25 -0.60
C SER A 6 -2.87 -11.73 -0.86
N LEU A 7 -2.06 -10.95 -0.14
CA LEU A 7 -1.85 -9.52 -0.38
C LEU A 7 -0.42 -9.30 -0.82
N ALA A 8 -0.21 -8.89 -2.08
CA ALA A 8 1.14 -8.68 -2.64
C ALA A 8 2.06 -9.92 -2.49
N GLY A 9 1.48 -11.13 -2.52
CA GLY A 9 2.22 -12.38 -2.34
C GLY A 9 2.32 -12.89 -0.89
N TYR A 10 1.91 -12.10 0.10
CA TYR A 10 1.89 -12.52 1.51
C TYR A 10 0.62 -13.31 1.85
N PRO A 11 0.71 -14.41 2.61
CA PRO A 11 -0.42 -15.29 2.92
C PRO A 11 -1.26 -14.75 4.08
N PHE A 12 -2.03 -13.69 3.82
CA PHE A 12 -2.93 -13.11 4.81
C PHE A 12 -4.10 -14.04 5.14
N GLU A 13 -4.41 -14.17 6.42
CA GLU A 13 -5.63 -14.82 6.90
C GLU A 13 -6.84 -13.89 6.81
N GLY A 14 -7.96 -14.42 6.35
CA GLY A 14 -9.20 -13.67 6.14
C GLY A 14 -9.55 -13.54 4.65
N PRO A 15 -10.38 -12.57 4.25
CA PRO A 15 -10.91 -11.45 5.05
C PRO A 15 -12.07 -11.80 5.98
N ARG A 16 -12.10 -11.22 7.18
CA ARG A 16 -13.16 -11.35 8.20
C ARG A 16 -13.91 -10.04 8.35
N ILE A 17 -15.19 -10.06 8.70
CA ILE A 17 -15.94 -8.81 9.01
C ILE A 17 -15.29 -8.13 10.21
N LEU A 18 -14.93 -6.86 10.08
CA LEU A 18 -14.26 -6.09 11.13
C LEU A 18 -15.22 -5.74 12.28
N GLY A 19 -16.49 -5.48 11.96
CA GLY A 19 -17.55 -5.29 12.93
C GLY A 19 -17.76 -6.56 13.78
N GLY A 20 -17.31 -6.53 15.03
CA GLY A 20 -17.39 -7.67 15.96
C GLY A 20 -16.18 -8.61 15.90
N TRP A 21 -15.14 -8.28 15.14
CA TRP A 21 -13.87 -9.02 15.22
C TRP A 21 -13.12 -8.66 16.51
N THR A 22 -12.70 -9.69 17.24
CA THR A 22 -11.90 -9.55 18.46
C THR A 22 -10.42 -9.72 18.12
N PRO A 23 -9.57 -8.71 18.38
CA PRO A 23 -8.15 -8.82 18.09
C PRO A 23 -7.46 -9.90 18.93
N PRO A 24 -6.71 -10.85 18.32
CA PRO A 24 -5.92 -11.83 19.05
C PRO A 24 -4.66 -11.21 19.67
N SER A 25 -4.11 -11.85 20.70
CA SER A 25 -2.85 -11.46 21.36
C SER A 25 -1.63 -11.88 20.55
N GLN A 26 -1.39 -11.25 19.41
CA GLN A 26 -0.27 -11.61 18.52
C GLN A 26 0.28 -10.41 17.75
N ALA A 27 1.55 -10.50 17.38
CA ALA A 27 2.20 -9.56 16.48
C ALA A 27 1.83 -9.88 15.03
N ALA A 28 1.35 -8.89 14.28
CA ALA A 28 0.91 -9.11 12.90
C ALA A 28 0.93 -7.82 12.07
N VAL A 29 0.99 -8.00 10.76
CA VAL A 29 0.55 -7.00 9.79
C VAL A 29 -0.96 -7.16 9.61
N TYR A 30 -1.70 -6.06 9.48
CA TYR A 30 -3.12 -6.11 9.18
C TYR A 30 -3.48 -5.17 8.04
N ALA A 31 -4.52 -5.54 7.30
CA ALA A 31 -5.09 -4.74 6.23
C ALA A 31 -6.59 -4.59 6.44
N ILE A 32 -7.07 -3.34 6.35
CA ILE A 32 -8.50 -3.01 6.37
C ILE A 32 -8.98 -2.83 4.93
N MET A 33 -10.11 -3.47 4.62
CA MET A 33 -10.63 -3.51 3.28
C MET A 33 -12.16 -3.47 3.26
N TYR A 34 -12.72 -3.23 2.09
CA TYR A 34 -14.16 -3.24 1.83
C TYR A 34 -14.43 -3.81 0.45
N ARG A 35 -15.68 -4.23 0.21
CA ARG A 35 -16.13 -4.63 -1.13
C ARG A 35 -16.56 -3.38 -1.88
N ALA A 36 -15.84 -3.03 -2.94
CA ALA A 36 -16.16 -1.84 -3.73
C ALA A 36 -17.45 -1.99 -4.55
N ASP A 37 -17.75 -3.22 -4.99
CA ASP A 37 -18.95 -3.57 -5.75
C ASP A 37 -19.46 -4.94 -5.28
N PRO A 38 -20.16 -5.01 -4.13
CA PRO A 38 -20.57 -6.28 -3.54
C PRO A 38 -21.59 -7.04 -4.41
N ASP A 39 -22.38 -6.35 -5.22
CA ASP A 39 -23.43 -6.95 -6.05
C ASP A 39 -22.86 -7.63 -7.30
N ARG A 40 -21.87 -6.99 -7.95
CA ARG A 40 -21.27 -7.53 -9.19
C ARG A 40 -19.98 -8.29 -8.94
N LYS A 41 -19.24 -7.93 -7.89
CA LYS A 41 -17.92 -8.50 -7.55
C LYS A 41 -17.80 -8.77 -6.05
N PRO A 42 -18.61 -9.71 -5.51
CA PRO A 42 -18.67 -9.98 -4.07
C PRO A 42 -17.34 -10.45 -3.45
N HIS A 43 -16.40 -10.93 -4.27
CA HIS A 43 -15.09 -11.41 -3.85
C HIS A 43 -13.97 -10.36 -4.04
N ASP A 44 -14.26 -9.20 -4.62
CA ASP A 44 -13.27 -8.15 -4.84
C ASP A 44 -13.22 -7.21 -3.64
N PHE A 45 -12.06 -7.20 -3.00
CA PHE A 45 -11.77 -6.29 -1.91
C PHE A 45 -10.81 -5.19 -2.38
N ALA A 46 -11.10 -3.97 -1.95
CA ALA A 46 -10.23 -2.82 -2.06
C ALA A 46 -9.61 -2.52 -0.69
N VAL A 47 -8.29 -2.33 -0.65
CA VAL A 47 -7.55 -1.96 0.56
C VAL A 47 -7.82 -0.49 0.86
N ILE A 48 -8.30 -0.21 2.06
CA ILE A 48 -8.47 1.16 2.57
C ILE A 48 -7.29 1.54 3.46
N ASP A 49 -6.68 0.56 4.10
CA ASP A 49 -5.64 0.77 5.08
C ASP A 49 -4.75 -0.47 5.30
N VAL A 50 -3.50 -0.23 5.69
CA VAL A 50 -2.52 -1.23 6.09
C VAL A 50 -1.68 -0.68 7.23
N ASP A 51 -1.41 -1.51 8.23
CA ASP A 51 -0.51 -1.19 9.33
C ASP A 51 0.02 -2.46 10.00
N HIS A 52 0.82 -2.33 11.04
CA HIS A 52 1.26 -3.44 11.87
C HIS A 52 1.09 -3.17 13.37
N ALA A 53 1.13 -4.23 14.16
CA ALA A 53 1.16 -4.15 15.62
C ALA A 53 2.07 -5.24 16.20
N ASP A 54 2.67 -4.94 17.35
CA ASP A 54 3.38 -5.94 18.17
C ASP A 54 2.40 -6.79 19.00
N ASP A 55 1.23 -6.23 19.30
CA ASP A 55 0.06 -6.94 19.83
C ASP A 55 -1.20 -6.30 19.22
N LEU A 56 -1.98 -7.08 18.46
CA LEU A 56 -3.22 -6.59 17.83
C LEU A 56 -4.28 -6.13 18.86
N ARG A 57 -4.21 -6.57 20.12
CA ARG A 57 -5.11 -6.06 21.19
C ARG A 57 -4.83 -4.59 21.51
N GLU A 58 -3.58 -4.17 21.40
CA GLU A 58 -3.15 -2.80 21.64
C GLU A 58 -3.36 -1.88 20.43
N ALA A 59 -3.66 -2.46 19.26
CA ALA A 59 -3.96 -1.72 18.03
C ALA A 59 -5.29 -0.95 18.08
N ARG A 60 -6.08 -1.06 19.16
CA ARG A 60 -7.39 -0.36 19.33
C ARG A 60 -8.41 -0.65 18.21
N LEU A 61 -8.25 -1.76 17.50
CA LEU A 61 -9.24 -2.24 16.53
C LEU A 61 -10.51 -2.73 17.27
N PRO A 62 -11.70 -2.65 16.66
CA PRO A 62 -11.98 -2.08 15.33
C PRO A 62 -12.21 -0.56 15.33
N PHE A 63 -12.98 -0.02 16.28
CA PHE A 63 -13.51 1.35 16.19
C PHE A 63 -12.92 2.36 17.18
N SER A 64 -12.04 1.91 18.09
CA SER A 64 -11.22 2.81 18.92
C SER A 64 -9.95 3.27 18.18
N HIS A 65 -9.73 2.76 16.97
CA HIS A 65 -8.57 3.10 16.16
C HIS A 65 -8.70 4.54 15.61
N PRO A 66 -7.63 5.36 15.63
CA PRO A 66 -7.72 6.76 15.20
C PRO A 66 -8.26 6.95 13.77
N ARG A 67 -8.02 5.95 12.92
CA ARG A 67 -8.36 5.99 11.48
C ARG A 67 -9.70 5.32 11.16
N ALA A 68 -10.40 4.78 12.17
CA ALA A 68 -11.70 4.10 12.02
C ALA A 68 -12.74 4.97 11.31
N ARG A 69 -12.80 6.26 11.65
CA ARG A 69 -13.73 7.21 10.99
C ARG A 69 -13.45 7.37 9.49
N CYS A 70 -12.19 7.25 9.05
CA CYS A 70 -11.86 7.30 7.62
C CYS A 70 -12.38 6.04 6.91
N TRP A 71 -12.19 4.88 7.54
CA TRP A 71 -12.64 3.60 7.01
C TRP A 71 -14.17 3.57 6.83
N GLU A 72 -14.91 3.96 7.87
CA GLU A 72 -16.37 4.00 7.85
C GLU A 72 -16.90 4.92 6.74
N ARG A 73 -16.33 6.13 6.58
CA ARG A 73 -16.73 7.04 5.49
C ARG A 73 -16.52 6.43 4.11
N ARG A 74 -15.43 5.67 3.92
CA ARG A 74 -15.08 5.11 2.61
C ARG A 74 -15.84 3.82 2.29
N ALA A 75 -16.12 3.01 3.31
CA ALA A 75 -16.92 1.80 3.19
C ALA A 75 -18.43 2.05 3.22
N GLY A 76 -18.86 3.23 3.68
CA GLY A 76 -20.26 3.63 3.83
C GLY A 76 -20.91 3.08 5.12
N ASP A 77 -20.51 1.90 5.57
CA ASP A 77 -20.99 1.27 6.79
C ASP A 77 -19.88 0.48 7.50
N LYS A 78 -19.96 0.40 8.83
CA LYS A 78 -19.01 -0.33 9.67
C LYS A 78 -19.04 -1.85 9.44
N TRP A 79 -20.16 -2.39 8.98
CA TRP A 79 -20.31 -3.81 8.66
C TRP A 79 -19.78 -4.17 7.26
N ALA A 80 -19.54 -3.17 6.41
CA ALA A 80 -18.89 -3.36 5.12
C ALA A 80 -17.35 -3.45 5.24
N LEU A 81 -16.80 -3.14 6.41
CA LEU A 81 -15.37 -3.24 6.70
C LEU A 81 -14.97 -4.68 7.00
N HIS A 82 -13.82 -5.05 6.46
CA HIS A 82 -13.20 -6.35 6.65
C HIS A 82 -11.74 -6.18 7.02
N ILE A 83 -11.20 -7.18 7.71
CA ILE A 83 -9.81 -7.25 8.12
C ILE A 83 -9.18 -8.54 7.64
N ALA A 84 -7.93 -8.43 7.19
CA ALA A 84 -7.05 -9.57 7.02
C ALA A 84 -5.78 -9.35 7.84
N THR A 85 -5.22 -10.43 8.38
CA THR A 85 -4.02 -10.38 9.23
C THR A 85 -2.96 -11.34 8.72
N TYR A 86 -1.69 -10.95 8.83
CA TYR A 86 -0.56 -11.81 8.54
C TYR A 86 0.42 -11.80 9.71
N GLU A 87 0.51 -12.93 10.40
CA GLU A 87 1.57 -13.18 11.37
C GLU A 87 2.86 -13.49 10.59
N VAL A 88 3.94 -12.79 10.91
CA VAL A 88 5.25 -13.02 10.28
C VAL A 88 6.00 -14.05 11.14
N PRO A 89 6.16 -15.31 10.71
CA PRO A 89 6.79 -16.34 11.54
C PRO A 89 8.25 -15.97 11.83
N GLY A 90 8.61 -15.89 13.11
CA GLY A 90 9.95 -15.44 13.53
C GLY A 90 10.27 -13.99 13.14
N GLY A 91 9.28 -13.20 12.76
CA GLY A 91 9.44 -11.85 12.24
C GLY A 91 9.62 -10.79 13.33
N THR A 92 10.58 -9.88 13.13
CA THR A 92 10.77 -8.68 13.96
C THR A 92 9.78 -7.58 13.56
N ALA A 93 9.73 -6.50 14.34
CA ALA A 93 8.98 -5.29 13.99
C ALA A 93 9.43 -4.73 12.63
N ALA A 94 10.74 -4.72 12.36
CA ALA A 94 11.30 -4.25 11.09
C ALA A 94 10.78 -5.04 9.87
N HIS A 95 10.59 -6.37 10.00
CA HIS A 95 9.98 -7.15 8.92
C HIS A 95 8.54 -6.72 8.66
N ARG A 96 7.75 -6.47 9.72
CA ARG A 96 6.37 -5.99 9.59
C ARG A 96 6.32 -4.60 8.95
N GLU A 97 7.18 -3.67 9.38
CA GLU A 97 7.30 -2.33 8.79
C GLU A 97 7.59 -2.39 7.29
N GLN A 98 8.53 -3.25 6.88
CA GLN A 98 8.88 -3.42 5.47
C GLN A 98 7.68 -3.92 4.66
N ILE A 99 6.95 -4.92 5.16
CA ILE A 99 5.73 -5.43 4.51
C ILE A 99 4.67 -4.32 4.39
N VAL A 100 4.47 -3.52 5.44
CA VAL A 100 3.53 -2.39 5.41
C VAL A 100 3.90 -1.38 4.33
N ARG A 101 5.19 -1.02 4.21
CA ARG A 101 5.67 -0.10 3.16
C ARG A 101 5.40 -0.63 1.75
N GLU A 102 5.66 -1.91 1.52
CA GLU A 102 5.39 -2.56 0.24
C GLU A 102 3.89 -2.55 -0.10
N LEU A 103 3.05 -2.90 0.88
CA LEU A 103 1.60 -2.87 0.70
C LEU A 103 1.06 -1.46 0.46
N ILE A 104 1.59 -0.44 1.14
CA ILE A 104 1.24 0.96 0.89
C ILE A 104 1.64 1.37 -0.54
N ALA A 105 2.84 1.02 -0.99
CA ALA A 105 3.32 1.33 -2.33
C ALA A 105 2.47 0.65 -3.43
N VAL A 106 2.03 -0.59 -3.20
CA VAL A 106 1.24 -1.37 -4.16
C VAL A 106 -0.21 -0.91 -4.22
N TYR A 107 -0.84 -0.64 -3.08
CA TYR A 107 -2.29 -0.41 -3.01
C TYR A 107 -2.70 1.06 -2.88
N GLN A 108 -1.76 1.95 -2.51
CA GLN A 108 -2.02 3.37 -2.25
C GLN A 108 -3.30 3.61 -1.41
N PRO A 109 -3.42 2.98 -0.23
CA PRO A 109 -4.61 3.06 0.62
C PRO A 109 -4.91 4.50 1.05
N GLY A 110 -6.12 4.98 0.74
CA GLY A 110 -6.49 6.38 0.99
C GLY A 110 -6.67 6.79 2.46
N CYS A 111 -6.64 5.83 3.42
CA CYS A 111 -6.66 6.13 4.84
C CYS A 111 -5.34 5.79 5.56
N ALA A 112 -4.34 5.26 4.85
CA ALA A 112 -3.01 5.01 5.41
C ALA A 112 -2.38 6.31 5.94
N PRO A 113 -1.52 6.25 6.97
CA PRO A 113 -0.73 7.42 7.33
C PRO A 113 0.08 7.83 6.08
N GLU A 114 0.13 9.13 5.80
CA GLU A 114 1.08 9.68 4.82
C GLU A 114 2.48 9.25 5.24
N GLN A 115 3.07 8.31 4.51
CA GLN A 115 4.48 7.96 4.67
C GLN A 115 5.25 8.61 3.53
N TYR A 116 5.88 9.73 3.88
CA TYR A 116 6.82 10.51 3.08
C TYR A 116 6.26 11.15 1.81
N ASP A 117 6.17 12.48 1.86
CA ASP A 117 6.35 13.32 0.69
C ASP A 117 7.70 12.91 0.07
N GLN A 118 7.67 12.23 -1.08
CA GLN A 118 8.84 12.21 -1.96
C GLN A 118 8.91 13.56 -2.66
N SER A 119 8.95 14.65 -1.90
CA SER A 119 9.57 15.87 -2.38
C SER A 119 11.05 15.52 -2.50
N TRP A 120 11.41 15.07 -3.70
CA TRP A 120 12.78 15.11 -4.17
C TRP A 120 13.17 16.59 -4.13
N GLU A 121 13.68 17.07 -2.99
CA GLU A 121 14.37 18.34 -2.94
C GLU A 121 15.59 18.18 -3.86
N ASP A 122 15.64 18.96 -4.96
CA ASP A 122 16.74 18.94 -5.94
C ASP A 122 18.13 19.11 -5.27
N GLU A 123 18.16 19.65 -4.06
CA GLU A 123 19.33 19.72 -3.17
C GLU A 123 20.03 18.38 -2.94
N TRP A 124 19.30 17.25 -2.97
CA TRP A 124 19.86 15.95 -2.60
C TRP A 124 20.46 15.17 -3.77
N ILE A 125 20.22 15.60 -5.02
CA ILE A 125 21.04 15.16 -6.16
C ILE A 125 22.28 16.03 -6.14
N GLY A 126 23.22 15.67 -5.27
CA GLY A 126 24.54 16.28 -5.26
C GLY A 126 25.07 16.30 -6.69
N SER A 127 25.22 17.51 -7.24
CA SER A 127 25.88 17.73 -8.52
C SER A 127 27.29 17.15 -8.41
N TYR A 128 27.48 15.94 -8.92
CA TYR A 128 28.76 15.28 -8.89
C TYR A 128 29.63 15.88 -10.00
N GLU A 129 30.32 16.99 -9.70
CA GLU A 129 31.46 17.43 -10.52
C GLU A 129 32.69 16.60 -10.17
N ALA A 130 32.84 15.44 -10.81
CA ALA A 130 34.11 14.74 -10.85
C ALA A 130 34.94 15.27 -12.03
N PRO A 131 36.23 15.63 -11.85
CA PRO A 131 37.08 16.17 -12.93
C PRO A 131 37.35 15.19 -14.10
N THR A 132 36.87 13.95 -14.02
CA THR A 132 37.27 12.86 -14.93
C THR A 132 36.12 12.11 -15.60
N THR A 133 34.87 12.55 -15.47
CA THR A 133 33.73 11.90 -16.15
C THR A 133 32.67 12.92 -16.52
N ALA A 134 32.36 13.00 -17.82
CA ALA A 134 31.33 13.90 -18.35
C ALA A 134 29.92 13.53 -17.83
N PRO A 135 29.00 14.51 -17.70
CA PRO A 135 27.63 14.27 -17.25
C PRO A 135 26.90 13.29 -18.17
N LEU A 136 26.17 12.35 -17.57
CA LEU A 136 25.23 11.48 -18.29
C LEU A 136 24.09 12.34 -18.84
N THR A 137 24.09 12.54 -20.16
CA THR A 137 23.01 13.24 -20.87
C THR A 137 21.69 12.49 -20.71
N THR A 138 20.75 13.08 -19.98
CA THR A 138 19.33 12.68 -19.95
C THR A 138 18.61 13.19 -21.20
N SER A 139 19.10 12.83 -22.40
CA SER A 139 18.43 13.22 -23.65
C SER A 139 17.32 12.22 -23.98
N ARG A 140 16.10 12.55 -23.56
CA ARG A 140 14.87 11.96 -24.08
C ARG A 140 14.51 12.67 -25.39
N GLU A 141 15.27 12.44 -26.45
CA GLU A 141 14.92 12.91 -27.79
C GLU A 141 14.40 11.76 -28.66
N ARG A 142 13.09 11.84 -28.90
CA ARG A 142 12.33 11.04 -29.86
C ARG A 142 12.82 11.39 -31.27
N PRO A 143 13.25 10.44 -32.12
CA PRO A 143 13.58 10.78 -33.50
C PRO A 143 12.29 11.06 -34.28
N GLU A 144 12.11 12.32 -34.68
CA GLU A 144 11.12 12.73 -35.69
C GLU A 144 11.56 12.23 -37.08
N GLY A 145 10.71 11.41 -37.70
CA GLY A 145 10.91 10.93 -39.06
C GLY A 145 10.76 12.06 -40.08
N THR A 146 11.87 12.45 -40.69
CA THR A 146 11.89 13.36 -41.84
C THR A 146 11.73 12.57 -43.13
N ASN A 147 10.51 12.61 -43.69
CA ASN A 147 10.26 12.30 -45.10
C ASN A 147 10.86 13.43 -45.96
N ASN A 148 11.79 13.10 -46.86
CA ASN A 148 12.24 14.01 -47.93
C ASN A 148 12.01 13.35 -49.30
N PRO A 149 11.38 14.03 -50.29
CA PRO A 149 11.17 13.46 -51.61
C PRO A 149 12.29 13.82 -52.61
N ARG A 150 12.38 12.96 -53.64
CA ARG A 150 13.09 13.04 -54.96
C ARG A 150 14.54 12.57 -55.01
N THR A 151 14.78 11.57 -55.89
CA THR A 151 15.25 11.79 -57.27
C THR A 151 15.23 10.49 -58.07
N GLY A 152 14.86 10.57 -59.36
CA GLY A 152 14.84 9.47 -60.33
C GLY A 152 13.93 9.80 -61.50
#